data_AF-A0A2K0TS87-F1
#
_entry.id   AF-A0A2K0TS87-F1
#
_cell.length_a   1.000
_cell.length_b   1.000
_cell.length_c   1.000
_cell.angle_alpha   90.00
_cell.angle_beta   90.00
_cell.angle_gamma   90.00
#
_symmetry.space_group_name_H-M   'P 1'
#
loop_
_entity.id
_entity.type
_entity.pdbx_description
1 polymer ?
#
loop_
_entity_poly.entity_id
_entity_poly.type
_entity_poly.pdbx_seq_one_letter_code
_entity_poly.pdbx_strand_id
1 'polypeptide(L)'
;MTLQPLHDNPDLVVDKAMAIVERHEISRASNDAPESGVSSSIERQRTGSTSRSGRLFPASLIPGQAKRGVFRPALKRLLPGHALRTKKASAVRGKTERPPGSSDSSNGHQGTPKSSRLGTLQLGKYAHEDEMPVWLIKLLEKKGAVRASGVIPALKHLLELSAPTEYAYLCHPDALHVAKVRREGGFCGYRNIQVLAAHIIGTQTEGWKQFGDDIPSIFEIQNLIETAWDRGYNVRGRIETGGIKGTRKYIGTPEAQALFSSMGFPCSVQAFRTSNEQSANAAGRLLQAIEDYFQQGAADCLTHKVRSTQLPPIYLQRPSHSVTIVGMEKLKDGHVQLLVFDPEFQSSEAVTSLATKATRRRQAKINRLLEPYRRSDTHLERFKEFEVLYLTKKEA
;
A
#
# COMPACT_ATOMS: atom_id res chain seq x y z
N MET A 1 6.57 -61.68 -26.53
CA MET A 1 7.57 -61.72 -25.46
C MET A 1 8.65 -60.70 -25.78
N THR A 2 9.02 -59.96 -24.75
CA THR A 2 9.90 -58.79 -24.61
C THR A 2 11.22 -58.88 -25.38
N LEU A 3 11.65 -57.77 -26.00
CA LEU A 3 13.07 -57.41 -26.20
C LEU A 3 13.21 -55.87 -26.28
N GLN A 4 13.94 -55.31 -25.32
CA GLN A 4 14.78 -54.10 -25.39
C GLN A 4 16.25 -54.60 -25.39
N PRO A 5 17.35 -53.82 -25.68
CA PRO A 5 17.59 -52.45 -25.19
C PRO A 5 18.59 -51.50 -25.95
N LEU A 6 18.67 -50.25 -25.43
CA LEU A 6 19.81 -49.31 -25.16
C LEU A 6 20.80 -48.69 -26.20
N HIS A 7 21.27 -47.49 -25.78
CA HIS A 7 22.45 -46.65 -26.13
C HIS A 7 22.29 -45.64 -27.29
N ASP A 8 22.81 -44.38 -27.30
CA ASP A 8 23.94 -43.72 -26.60
C ASP A 8 23.87 -42.17 -26.63
N ASN A 9 24.83 -41.50 -25.96
CA ASN A 9 25.02 -40.06 -25.68
C ASN A 9 25.96 -39.33 -26.72
N PRO A 10 26.57 -38.14 -26.46
CA PRO A 10 26.30 -36.80 -27.04
C PRO A 10 27.43 -36.19 -27.93
N ASP A 11 27.22 -35.00 -28.54
CA ASP A 11 28.27 -33.94 -28.72
C ASP A 11 27.75 -32.58 -29.25
N LEU A 12 28.53 -31.52 -28.93
CA LEU A 12 28.32 -30.06 -29.12
C LEU A 12 28.51 -29.52 -30.56
N VAL A 13 27.77 -28.45 -30.98
CA VAL A 13 28.26 -27.40 -31.92
C VAL A 13 27.53 -26.03 -31.75
N VAL A 14 28.30 -25.00 -31.34
CA VAL A 14 28.50 -23.60 -31.84
C VAL A 14 27.36 -22.75 -32.46
N ASP A 15 27.02 -21.66 -31.76
CA ASP A 15 27.14 -20.21 -32.07
C ASP A 15 26.73 -19.57 -33.45
N LYS A 16 25.99 -18.46 -33.30
CA LYS A 16 25.98 -17.18 -34.05
C LYS A 16 25.16 -16.92 -35.35
N ALA A 17 24.69 -15.68 -35.35
CA ALA A 17 23.73 -14.99 -36.20
C ALA A 17 24.33 -14.30 -37.46
N MET A 18 23.43 -13.80 -38.30
CA MET A 18 23.50 -12.74 -39.37
C MET A 18 22.75 -13.26 -40.61
N ALA A 19 22.03 -12.53 -41.47
CA ALA A 19 21.49 -11.18 -41.60
C ALA A 19 20.76 -11.16 -42.98
N ILE A 20 20.09 -10.04 -43.34
CA ILE A 20 19.62 -9.65 -44.71
C ILE A 20 18.25 -10.30 -45.07
N VAL A 21 17.17 -9.55 -45.36
CA VAL A 21 16.96 -8.68 -46.54
C VAL A 21 16.08 -7.47 -46.21
N GLU A 22 16.59 -6.30 -46.59
CA GLU A 22 15.87 -5.05 -46.79
C GLU A 22 15.64 -4.89 -48.31
N ARG A 23 14.46 -4.46 -48.77
CA ARG A 23 14.29 -3.76 -50.05
C ARG A 23 13.06 -2.84 -50.08
N HIS A 24 13.41 -1.55 -50.21
CA HIS A 24 12.90 -0.54 -51.14
C HIS A 24 11.59 0.22 -50.91
N GLU A 25 11.80 1.48 -50.53
CA GLU A 25 11.02 2.67 -50.84
C GLU A 25 10.91 2.96 -52.36
N ILE A 26 9.89 3.76 -52.74
CA ILE A 26 9.87 4.97 -53.61
C ILE A 26 8.43 5.53 -53.47
N SER A 27 8.15 6.66 -52.79
CA SER A 27 8.39 8.09 -53.08
C SER A 27 7.37 8.79 -54.02
N ARG A 28 6.68 9.79 -53.44
CA ARG A 28 6.16 11.08 -54.00
C ARG A 28 4.95 10.98 -54.98
N ALA A 29 4.02 11.93 -55.05
CA ALA A 29 4.11 13.39 -54.93
C ALA A 29 2.77 14.08 -54.59
N SER A 30 2.92 15.34 -54.20
CA SER A 30 1.97 16.43 -53.90
C SER A 30 1.12 16.91 -55.09
N ASN A 31 -0.05 17.52 -54.84
CA ASN A 31 -0.37 18.93 -55.22
C ASN A 31 -1.86 19.32 -55.00
N ASP A 32 -2.02 20.53 -54.46
CA ASP A 32 -2.93 21.65 -54.80
C ASP A 32 -4.48 21.57 -54.67
N ALA A 33 -4.99 22.57 -53.92
CA ALA A 33 -6.31 23.24 -54.02
C ALA A 33 -6.22 24.38 -55.10
N PRO A 34 -7.26 25.17 -55.50
CA PRO A 34 -8.44 25.67 -54.76
C PRO A 34 -9.74 25.96 -55.60
N GLU A 35 -10.64 26.83 -55.05
CA GLU A 35 -11.82 27.56 -55.62
C GLU A 35 -13.23 26.91 -55.46
N SER A 36 -14.19 27.50 -54.72
CA SER A 36 -15.14 28.65 -54.96
C SER A 36 -16.22 28.32 -56.02
N GLY A 37 -17.55 28.58 -55.92
CA GLY A 37 -18.49 29.24 -55.00
C GLY A 37 -19.94 29.09 -55.56
N VAL A 38 -20.89 29.93 -55.10
CA VAL A 38 -22.31 30.16 -55.56
C VAL A 38 -23.38 29.26 -54.88
N SER A 39 -24.15 29.74 -53.87
CA SER A 39 -25.33 30.65 -53.83
C SER A 39 -26.69 30.00 -54.13
N SER A 40 -27.61 30.01 -53.15
CA SER A 40 -28.98 30.53 -53.34
C SER A 40 -29.72 30.67 -52.00
N SER A 41 -30.50 31.74 -51.91
CA SER A 41 -31.28 32.22 -50.76
C SER A 41 -32.76 32.29 -51.18
N ILE A 42 -33.72 31.85 -50.35
CA ILE A 42 -35.14 32.28 -50.32
C ILE A 42 -35.63 32.08 -48.86
N GLU A 43 -35.76 33.11 -48.01
CA GLU A 43 -36.87 34.06 -47.78
C GLU A 43 -38.13 33.55 -47.02
N ARG A 44 -38.30 34.12 -45.80
CA ARG A 44 -39.50 34.66 -45.09
C ARG A 44 -40.73 33.74 -44.87
N GLN A 45 -41.55 33.82 -43.80
CA GLN A 45 -42.09 34.89 -42.92
C GLN A 45 -42.39 34.26 -41.53
N ARG A 46 -42.27 34.89 -40.35
CA ARG A 46 -42.89 36.07 -39.71
C ARG A 46 -44.39 35.93 -39.30
N THR A 47 -44.62 35.67 -38.00
CA THR A 47 -45.68 36.19 -37.11
C THR A 47 -45.18 36.00 -35.66
N GLY A 48 -45.15 36.91 -34.67
CA GLY A 48 -45.77 38.23 -34.48
C GLY A 48 -46.78 38.20 -33.32
N SER A 49 -46.37 38.55 -32.08
CA SER A 49 -47.18 39.10 -30.94
C SER A 49 -46.40 38.92 -29.60
N THR A 50 -45.82 39.96 -28.95
CA THR A 50 -46.37 40.97 -27.97
C THR A 50 -46.98 40.32 -26.72
N SER A 51 -46.73 40.66 -25.43
CA SER A 51 -46.38 41.87 -24.67
C SER A 51 -45.69 41.47 -23.33
N ARG A 52 -44.65 42.12 -22.76
CA ARG A 52 -44.50 43.44 -22.08
C ARG A 52 -45.27 43.64 -20.75
N SER A 53 -44.52 43.64 -19.62
CA SER A 53 -44.71 44.39 -18.36
C SER A 53 -43.72 43.82 -17.32
N GLY A 54 -42.88 44.51 -16.52
CA GLY A 54 -42.71 45.94 -16.26
C GLY A 54 -42.76 46.24 -14.75
N ARG A 55 -41.58 46.53 -14.13
CA ARG A 55 -41.34 47.29 -12.87
C ARG A 55 -41.55 46.54 -11.54
N LEU A 56 -40.98 46.90 -10.38
CA LEU A 56 -39.89 47.78 -9.87
C LEU A 56 -39.68 47.39 -8.38
N PHE A 57 -38.49 47.69 -7.82
CA PHE A 57 -38.12 47.51 -6.39
C PHE A 57 -39.00 48.31 -5.40
N PRO A 58 -38.91 48.01 -4.08
CA PRO A 58 -38.13 48.92 -3.23
C PRO A 58 -37.30 48.26 -2.12
N ALA A 59 -36.50 49.10 -1.46
CA ALA A 59 -35.46 48.82 -0.48
C ALA A 59 -35.92 48.94 0.99
N SER A 60 -35.00 48.54 1.88
CA SER A 60 -34.78 48.97 3.29
C SER A 60 -35.60 48.33 4.42
N LEU A 61 -34.91 47.67 5.37
CA LEU A 61 -34.57 48.26 6.68
C LEU A 61 -33.64 47.33 7.51
N ILE A 62 -32.59 47.94 8.06
CA ILE A 62 -31.69 47.46 9.12
C ILE A 62 -32.26 47.98 10.46
N PRO A 63 -32.06 47.28 11.61
CA PRO A 63 -31.07 47.70 12.62
C PRO A 63 -30.32 46.47 13.19
N GLY A 64 -29.10 46.50 13.72
CA GLY A 64 -28.20 47.53 14.20
C GLY A 64 -27.08 46.82 15.00
N GLN A 65 -25.90 47.43 15.05
CA GLN A 65 -24.61 46.88 15.50
C GLN A 65 -24.48 46.61 17.01
N ALA A 66 -23.53 45.74 17.37
CA ALA A 66 -22.57 46.01 18.45
C ALA A 66 -21.19 45.38 18.15
N LYS A 67 -20.14 46.06 18.58
CA LYS A 67 -18.77 46.06 18.05
C LYS A 67 -17.77 45.18 18.82
N ARG A 68 -16.71 44.82 18.08
CA ARG A 68 -15.27 44.74 18.46
C ARG A 68 -14.79 43.65 19.43
N GLY A 69 -13.75 42.94 18.98
CA GLY A 69 -12.82 42.19 19.82
C GLY A 69 -11.83 41.36 19.01
N VAL A 70 -10.82 42.00 18.43
CA VAL A 70 -9.63 41.32 17.88
C VAL A 70 -8.81 40.79 19.05
N PHE A 71 -8.61 39.48 19.16
CA PHE A 71 -7.47 38.91 19.89
C PHE A 71 -7.08 37.55 19.29
N ARG A 72 -5.88 37.52 18.69
CA ARG A 72 -5.08 36.29 18.58
C ARG A 72 -4.59 35.91 19.97
N PRO A 73 -4.36 34.62 20.24
CA PRO A 73 -3.03 34.31 20.75
C PRO A 73 -2.42 33.06 20.11
N ALA A 74 -1.17 33.23 19.69
CA ALA A 74 -0.19 32.17 19.73
C ALA A 74 0.05 31.79 21.20
N LEU A 75 0.11 30.49 21.50
CA LEU A 75 0.60 30.03 22.79
C LEU A 75 1.60 28.89 22.62
N LYS A 76 2.86 29.25 22.85
CA LYS A 76 3.94 28.36 23.29
C LYS A 76 3.50 27.58 24.53
N ARG A 77 3.76 26.28 24.57
CA ARG A 77 3.95 25.51 25.82
C ARG A 77 5.34 24.90 25.70
N LEU A 78 6.41 25.46 26.30
CA LEU A 78 6.73 25.56 27.73
C LEU A 78 6.57 24.22 28.45
N LEU A 79 7.70 23.53 28.57
CA LEU A 79 8.02 22.53 29.58
C LEU A 79 7.73 23.09 30.98
N PRO A 80 7.37 22.22 31.92
CA PRO A 80 8.00 22.29 33.23
C PRO A 80 8.53 20.91 33.65
N GLY A 81 9.84 20.84 33.83
CA GLY A 81 10.41 19.99 34.87
C GLY A 81 10.24 20.73 36.19
N HIS A 82 9.75 20.05 37.22
CA HIS A 82 10.17 20.31 38.59
C HIS A 82 10.05 19.04 39.42
N ALA A 83 11.18 18.74 40.04
CA ALA A 83 11.37 17.68 41.01
C ALA A 83 10.47 17.84 42.22
N LEU A 84 9.94 16.72 42.72
CA LEU A 84 9.54 16.58 44.11
C LEU A 84 10.26 15.39 44.73
N ARG A 85 11.14 15.76 45.64
CA ARG A 85 11.96 14.97 46.55
C ARG A 85 11.07 14.50 47.70
N THR A 86 10.90 13.19 47.88
CA THR A 86 10.44 12.59 49.14
C THR A 86 11.51 11.66 49.71
N LYS A 87 11.62 11.72 51.04
CA LYS A 87 12.76 11.27 51.84
C LYS A 87 12.77 9.74 52.06
N LYS A 88 14.01 9.27 52.27
CA LYS A 88 14.49 8.01 52.87
C LYS A 88 13.51 7.29 53.82
N ALA A 89 13.46 5.97 53.68
CA ALA A 89 13.49 5.03 54.80
C ALA A 89 14.54 3.94 54.50
N SER A 90 15.44 3.71 55.45
CA SER A 90 16.50 2.70 55.43
C SER A 90 15.98 1.36 55.97
N ALA A 91 16.41 0.23 55.39
CA ALA A 91 16.70 -1.00 56.14
C ALA A 91 17.52 -2.03 55.32
N VAL A 92 18.76 -2.26 55.79
CA VAL A 92 19.46 -3.54 56.00
C VAL A 92 19.62 -4.56 54.85
N ARG A 93 20.81 -4.48 54.24
CA ARG A 93 21.86 -5.51 54.03
C ARG A 93 21.47 -7.01 54.07
N GLY A 94 21.67 -7.69 52.94
CA GLY A 94 21.95 -9.12 52.84
C GLY A 94 22.95 -9.38 51.71
N LYS A 95 24.20 -9.72 52.07
CA LYS A 95 25.28 -10.15 51.15
C LYS A 95 25.07 -11.62 50.79
N THR A 96 25.28 -12.00 49.54
CA THR A 96 25.69 -13.38 49.21
C THR A 96 26.66 -13.34 48.04
N GLU A 97 27.78 -14.02 48.24
CA GLU A 97 29.00 -14.01 47.42
C GLU A 97 28.86 -14.92 46.19
N ARG A 98 29.60 -14.59 45.11
CA ARG A 98 29.89 -15.49 43.98
C ARG A 98 31.38 -15.92 44.08
N PRO A 99 31.73 -17.18 43.76
CA PRO A 99 33.13 -17.58 43.62
C PRO A 99 33.65 -17.41 42.17
N PRO A 100 34.99 -17.37 41.95
CA PRO A 100 35.62 -17.01 40.67
C PRO A 100 36.35 -18.17 39.93
N GLY A 101 36.66 -17.95 38.64
CA GLY A 101 37.64 -18.66 37.79
C GLY A 101 37.07 -19.84 36.98
N SER A 102 37.47 -20.16 35.74
CA SER A 102 38.58 -19.70 34.88
C SER A 102 38.41 -20.23 33.43
N SER A 103 39.20 -19.60 32.53
CA SER A 103 39.81 -20.11 31.27
C SER A 103 39.01 -20.23 29.96
N ASP A 104 39.56 -19.52 28.97
CA ASP A 104 39.42 -19.59 27.53
C ASP A 104 39.38 -21.00 26.93
N SER A 105 38.63 -21.12 25.83
CA SER A 105 39.04 -21.90 24.64
C SER A 105 38.24 -21.44 23.42
N SER A 106 38.97 -20.84 22.49
CA SER A 106 38.57 -20.52 21.13
C SER A 106 38.13 -21.76 20.35
N ASN A 107 36.99 -21.70 19.66
CA ASN A 107 36.87 -22.37 18.37
C ASN A 107 35.86 -21.66 17.48
N GLY A 108 36.36 -21.14 16.35
CA GLY A 108 35.57 -20.45 15.35
C GLY A 108 34.64 -21.41 14.63
N HIS A 109 33.40 -20.99 14.45
CA HIS A 109 32.55 -21.44 13.36
C HIS A 109 31.96 -20.19 12.72
N GLN A 110 32.32 -19.97 11.45
CA GLN A 110 31.80 -18.92 10.60
C GLN A 110 30.28 -19.08 10.47
N GLY A 111 29.54 -18.26 11.21
CA GLY A 111 28.11 -18.09 10.99
C GLY A 111 27.90 -17.16 9.81
N THR A 112 27.42 -17.71 8.69
CA THR A 112 26.75 -16.94 7.63
C THR A 112 25.79 -15.93 8.26
N PRO A 113 25.74 -14.65 7.83
CA PRO A 113 24.88 -13.65 8.46
C PRO A 113 23.42 -14.04 8.24
N LYS A 114 22.78 -14.55 9.30
CA LYS A 114 21.34 -14.82 9.32
C LYS A 114 20.63 -13.50 9.08
N SER A 115 19.92 -13.38 7.95
CA SER A 115 19.07 -12.23 7.67
C SER A 115 17.96 -12.15 8.72
N SER A 116 18.11 -11.28 9.73
CA SER A 116 17.09 -11.06 10.75
C SER A 116 15.87 -10.42 10.09
N ARG A 117 14.84 -11.22 9.80
CA ARG A 117 13.58 -10.73 9.23
C ARG A 117 13.03 -9.59 10.09
N LEU A 118 12.47 -8.58 9.44
CA LEU A 118 11.97 -7.35 10.08
C LEU A 118 10.83 -7.63 11.07
N GLY A 119 10.16 -8.78 10.91
CA GLY A 119 9.02 -9.20 11.73
C GLY A 119 9.28 -9.47 13.21
N THR A 120 10.53 -9.62 13.67
CA THR A 120 10.79 -10.18 15.01
C THR A 120 11.57 -9.28 15.98
N LEU A 121 12.27 -8.24 15.51
CA LEU A 121 13.00 -7.28 16.36
C LEU A 121 12.12 -6.18 16.97
N GLN A 122 10.81 -6.18 16.69
CA GLN A 122 9.84 -5.20 17.19
C GLN A 122 8.50 -5.86 17.52
N LEU A 123 8.47 -6.77 18.50
CA LEU A 123 7.22 -7.36 19.04
C LEU A 123 6.20 -6.29 19.53
N GLY A 124 6.63 -5.03 19.57
CA GLY A 124 5.78 -3.86 19.72
C GLY A 124 5.34 -3.65 21.15
N LYS A 125 4.49 -2.66 21.36
CA LYS A 125 3.98 -2.30 22.70
C LYS A 125 3.14 -3.39 23.37
N TYR A 126 2.74 -4.43 22.65
CA TYR A 126 1.87 -5.52 23.12
C TYR A 126 2.59 -6.87 23.15
N ALA A 127 3.92 -6.88 23.03
CA ALA A 127 4.74 -8.10 22.99
C ALA A 127 4.42 -9.10 24.12
N HIS A 128 4.16 -8.59 25.32
CA HIS A 128 3.92 -9.36 26.54
C HIS A 128 2.45 -9.33 26.97
N GLU A 129 1.54 -8.98 26.06
CA GLU A 129 0.12 -9.04 26.38
C GLU A 129 -0.38 -10.47 26.35
N ASP A 130 -0.99 -10.92 27.45
CA ASP A 130 -1.64 -12.22 27.54
C ASP A 130 -3.04 -12.20 26.89
N GLU A 131 -3.81 -11.13 27.15
CA GLU A 131 -5.16 -10.95 26.61
C GLU A 131 -5.47 -9.48 26.35
N MET A 132 -6.18 -9.20 25.27
CA MET A 132 -6.67 -7.86 24.96
C MET A 132 -7.88 -7.50 25.86
N PRO A 133 -8.10 -6.22 26.15
CA PRO A 133 -9.20 -5.85 27.05
C PRO A 133 -10.57 -6.13 26.42
N VAL A 134 -11.52 -6.61 27.23
CA VAL A 134 -12.88 -7.01 26.80
C VAL A 134 -13.61 -5.92 25.99
N TRP A 135 -13.41 -4.63 26.31
CA TRP A 135 -14.03 -3.54 25.54
C TRP A 135 -13.55 -3.51 24.09
N LEU A 136 -12.31 -3.90 23.82
CA LEU A 136 -11.74 -3.96 22.49
C LEU A 136 -12.25 -5.18 21.73
N ILE A 137 -12.38 -6.33 22.40
CA ILE A 137 -13.01 -7.52 21.80
C ILE A 137 -14.39 -7.16 21.28
N LYS A 138 -15.25 -6.60 22.15
CA LYS A 138 -16.60 -6.15 21.80
C LYS A 138 -16.60 -5.10 20.68
N LEU A 139 -15.60 -4.22 20.64
CA LEU A 139 -15.46 -3.24 19.57
C LEU A 139 -15.16 -3.92 18.23
N LEU A 140 -14.23 -4.86 18.19
CA LEU A 140 -13.82 -5.57 16.99
C LEU A 140 -14.95 -6.48 16.46
N GLU A 141 -15.64 -7.19 17.34
CA GLU A 141 -16.81 -8.02 16.98
C GLU A 141 -17.94 -7.17 16.40
N LYS A 142 -18.26 -6.04 17.04
CA LYS A 142 -19.40 -5.20 16.64
C LYS A 142 -19.13 -4.34 15.41
N LYS A 143 -17.90 -3.81 15.27
CA LYS A 143 -17.57 -2.84 14.21
C LYS A 143 -16.76 -3.44 13.06
N GLY A 144 -16.12 -4.59 13.26
CA GLY A 144 -15.31 -5.23 12.23
C GLY A 144 -14.19 -4.30 11.73
N ALA A 145 -14.28 -3.88 10.48
CA ALA A 145 -13.33 -2.99 9.81
C ALA A 145 -14.06 -1.81 9.16
N VAL A 146 -13.36 -0.69 8.95
CA VAL A 146 -13.84 0.35 8.01
C VAL A 146 -13.42 -0.09 6.61
N ARG A 147 -14.38 -0.25 5.69
CA ARG A 147 -14.13 -0.76 4.34
C ARG A 147 -14.52 0.30 3.32
N ALA A 148 -13.74 0.48 2.27
CA ALA A 148 -14.08 1.37 1.16
C ALA A 148 -13.72 0.72 -0.18
N SER A 149 -14.73 0.52 -1.02
CA SER A 149 -14.59 0.07 -2.40
C SER A 149 -14.48 1.27 -3.36
N GLY A 150 -14.09 1.02 -4.62
CA GLY A 150 -14.00 2.07 -5.64
C GLY A 150 -12.86 3.06 -5.46
N VAL A 151 -11.96 2.82 -4.49
CA VAL A 151 -10.83 3.70 -4.21
C VAL A 151 -9.83 3.70 -5.37
N ILE A 152 -9.52 2.54 -5.96
CA ILE A 152 -8.59 2.47 -7.11
C ILE A 152 -9.13 3.23 -8.33
N PRO A 153 -10.40 3.06 -8.76
CA PRO A 153 -11.01 3.93 -9.78
C PRO A 153 -10.96 5.42 -9.44
N ALA A 154 -11.18 5.79 -8.18
CA ALA A 154 -11.07 7.19 -7.73
C ALA A 154 -9.64 7.72 -7.85
N LEU A 155 -8.63 6.93 -7.44
CA LEU A 155 -7.22 7.29 -7.60
C LEU A 155 -6.85 7.43 -9.08
N LYS A 156 -7.31 6.51 -9.94
CA LYS A 156 -7.11 6.60 -11.40
C LYS A 156 -7.58 7.95 -11.94
N HIS A 157 -8.82 8.31 -11.66
CA HIS A 157 -9.40 9.58 -12.11
C HIS A 157 -8.61 10.80 -11.59
N LEU A 158 -8.22 10.79 -10.32
CA LEU A 158 -7.45 11.88 -9.72
C LEU A 158 -6.04 12.00 -10.32
N LEU A 159 -5.36 10.88 -10.58
CA LEU A 159 -4.03 10.84 -11.21
C LEU A 159 -4.08 11.28 -12.67
N GLU A 160 -5.13 10.93 -13.42
CA GLU A 160 -5.36 11.44 -14.78
C GLU A 160 -5.45 12.97 -14.79
N LEU A 161 -6.13 13.55 -13.80
CA LEU A 161 -6.28 15.01 -13.65
C LEU A 161 -5.05 15.72 -13.06
N SER A 162 -4.19 15.00 -12.33
CA SER A 162 -3.03 15.54 -11.62
C SER A 162 -1.96 16.06 -12.59
N ALA A 163 -1.65 17.35 -12.56
CA ALA A 163 -0.68 17.96 -13.47
C ALA A 163 0.79 17.51 -13.24
N PRO A 164 1.25 17.28 -11.99
CA PRO A 164 2.61 16.80 -11.70
C PRO A 164 2.89 15.34 -12.10
N THR A 165 1.84 14.51 -12.19
CA THR A 165 1.97 13.11 -12.58
C THR A 165 2.47 13.00 -14.01
N GLU A 166 3.61 12.34 -14.18
CA GLU A 166 4.11 11.92 -15.49
C GLU A 166 3.40 10.64 -15.90
N TYR A 167 3.49 9.61 -15.07
CA TYR A 167 2.69 8.40 -15.19
C TYR A 167 2.44 7.74 -13.83
N ALA A 168 1.50 6.81 -13.79
CA ALA A 168 1.26 5.98 -12.63
C ALA A 168 0.83 4.56 -13.02
N TYR A 169 1.15 3.60 -12.16
CA TYR A 169 0.60 2.25 -12.19
C TYR A 169 -0.38 2.06 -11.03
N LEU A 170 -1.42 1.27 -11.26
CA LEU A 170 -2.38 0.85 -10.23
C LEU A 170 -2.58 -0.66 -10.29
N CYS A 171 -2.76 -1.28 -9.12
CA CYS A 171 -3.17 -2.67 -8.98
C CYS A 171 -4.61 -2.90 -9.49
N HIS A 172 -5.12 -4.12 -9.28
CA HIS A 172 -6.47 -4.52 -9.64
C HIS A 172 -7.53 -3.49 -9.17
N PRO A 173 -8.47 -3.07 -10.03
CA PRO A 173 -9.42 -1.99 -9.75
C PRO A 173 -10.34 -2.26 -8.54
N ASP A 174 -10.60 -3.52 -8.24
CA ASP A 174 -11.49 -3.91 -7.13
C ASP A 174 -10.78 -4.05 -5.78
N ALA A 175 -9.51 -3.66 -5.67
CA ALA A 175 -8.82 -3.69 -4.38
C ALA A 175 -9.58 -2.87 -3.32
N LEU A 176 -10.00 -3.57 -2.26
CA LEU A 176 -10.77 -3.01 -1.16
C LEU A 176 -9.84 -2.34 -0.14
N HIS A 177 -10.07 -1.06 0.17
CA HIS A 177 -9.34 -0.45 1.28
C HIS A 177 -9.97 -0.87 2.61
N VAL A 178 -9.17 -1.50 3.47
CA VAL A 178 -9.56 -1.91 4.82
C VAL A 178 -8.76 -1.12 5.85
N ALA A 179 -9.46 -0.30 6.63
CA ALA A 179 -8.89 0.55 7.67
C ALA A 179 -9.34 0.12 9.06
N LYS A 180 -8.51 0.48 10.05
CA LYS A 180 -8.79 0.28 11.48
C LYS A 180 -9.99 1.11 11.91
N VAL A 181 -10.73 0.65 12.90
CA VAL A 181 -11.71 1.47 13.62
C VAL A 181 -11.02 2.37 14.65
N ARG A 182 -11.68 3.44 15.06
CA ARG A 182 -11.11 4.39 16.04
C ARG A 182 -10.84 3.67 17.38
N ARG A 183 -9.65 3.91 17.96
CA ARG A 183 -9.14 3.30 19.23
C ARG A 183 -8.78 1.81 19.15
N GLU A 184 -8.78 1.21 17.97
CA GLU A 184 -8.42 -0.21 17.78
C GLU A 184 -6.97 -0.54 18.14
N GLY A 185 -6.01 0.30 17.70
CA GLY A 185 -4.60 0.12 18.03
C GLY A 185 -3.79 -0.69 16.98
N GLY A 186 -3.18 -1.79 17.43
CA GLY A 186 -1.98 -2.44 16.87
C GLY A 186 -2.17 -3.39 15.68
N PHE A 187 -3.25 -3.26 14.93
CA PHE A 187 -3.68 -4.30 14.00
C PHE A 187 -3.38 -4.01 12.51
N CYS A 188 -2.40 -3.15 12.20
CA CYS A 188 -2.09 -2.79 10.82
C CYS A 188 -1.76 -4.01 9.93
N GLY A 189 -0.93 -4.95 10.41
CA GLY A 189 -0.62 -6.18 9.68
C GLY A 189 -1.86 -7.01 9.36
N TYR A 190 -2.78 -7.14 10.32
CA TYR A 190 -4.04 -7.86 10.14
C TYR A 190 -4.95 -7.17 9.10
N ARG A 191 -5.03 -5.83 9.11
CA ARG A 191 -5.80 -5.08 8.11
C ARG A 191 -5.21 -5.22 6.70
N ASN A 192 -3.89 -5.26 6.57
CA ASN A 192 -3.25 -5.50 5.28
C ASN A 192 -3.47 -6.94 4.78
N ILE A 193 -3.49 -7.95 5.67
CA ILE A 193 -3.95 -9.31 5.34
C ILE A 193 -5.40 -9.29 4.83
N GLN A 194 -6.28 -8.50 5.45
CA GLN A 194 -7.66 -8.36 4.98
C GLN A 194 -7.75 -7.76 3.57
N VAL A 195 -6.89 -6.80 3.21
CA VAL A 195 -6.84 -6.25 1.83
C VAL A 195 -6.45 -7.34 0.83
N LEU A 196 -5.42 -8.14 1.15
CA LEU A 196 -4.98 -9.24 0.30
C LEU A 196 -6.02 -10.36 0.19
N ALA A 197 -6.66 -10.74 1.31
CA ALA A 197 -7.75 -11.72 1.32
C ALA A 197 -8.96 -11.23 0.51
N ALA A 198 -9.31 -9.94 0.62
CA ALA A 198 -10.36 -9.33 -0.20
C ALA A 198 -10.06 -9.47 -1.70
N HIS A 199 -8.80 -9.27 -2.09
CA HIS A 199 -8.38 -9.46 -3.47
C HIS A 199 -8.56 -10.93 -3.91
N ILE A 200 -8.06 -11.89 -3.14
CA ILE A 200 -8.20 -13.33 -3.44
C ILE A 200 -9.69 -13.74 -3.59
N ILE A 201 -10.55 -13.29 -2.67
CA ILE A 201 -11.99 -13.56 -2.73
C ILE A 201 -12.61 -12.89 -3.96
N GLY A 202 -12.32 -11.61 -4.19
CA GLY A 202 -12.89 -10.83 -5.27
C GLY A 202 -12.50 -11.33 -6.66
N THR A 203 -11.26 -11.80 -6.83
CA THR A 203 -10.78 -12.41 -8.09
C THR A 203 -11.08 -13.90 -8.18
N GLN A 204 -11.71 -14.49 -7.17
CA GLN A 204 -12.03 -15.92 -7.09
C GLN A 204 -10.83 -16.83 -7.34
N THR A 205 -9.65 -16.46 -6.83
CA THR A 205 -8.41 -17.25 -6.96
C THR A 205 -8.63 -18.68 -6.46
N GLU A 206 -8.02 -19.69 -7.10
CA GLU A 206 -8.14 -21.10 -6.70
C GLU A 206 -8.00 -21.26 -5.17
N GLY A 207 -8.99 -21.90 -4.53
CA GLY A 207 -9.02 -22.08 -3.08
C GLY A 207 -9.59 -20.91 -2.26
N TRP A 208 -10.07 -19.82 -2.88
CA TRP A 208 -10.61 -18.63 -2.19
C TRP A 208 -11.71 -18.95 -1.17
N LYS A 209 -12.55 -19.96 -1.44
CA LYS A 209 -13.65 -20.40 -0.56
C LYS A 209 -13.19 -20.80 0.84
N GLN A 210 -11.90 -21.09 1.03
CA GLN A 210 -11.32 -21.34 2.34
C GLN A 210 -11.38 -20.13 3.28
N PHE A 211 -11.51 -18.90 2.76
CA PHE A 211 -11.78 -17.71 3.57
C PHE A 211 -13.25 -17.54 3.97
N GLY A 212 -14.16 -18.30 3.36
CA GLY A 212 -15.61 -18.12 3.53
C GLY A 212 -16.21 -17.07 2.60
N ASP A 213 -17.38 -16.56 2.98
CA ASP A 213 -18.17 -15.61 2.17
C ASP A 213 -17.76 -14.13 2.33
N ASP A 214 -16.93 -13.82 3.33
CA ASP A 214 -16.42 -12.46 3.60
C ASP A 214 -14.95 -12.51 4.03
N ILE A 215 -14.29 -11.35 4.08
CA ILE A 215 -12.91 -11.25 4.59
C ILE A 215 -12.83 -11.69 6.06
N PRO A 216 -11.78 -12.44 6.45
CA PRO A 216 -11.64 -12.93 7.82
C PRO A 216 -11.48 -11.77 8.80
N SER A 217 -12.12 -11.87 9.96
CA SER A 217 -11.95 -10.98 11.11
C SER A 217 -10.53 -11.07 11.68
N ILE A 218 -10.18 -10.14 12.58
CA ILE A 218 -8.88 -10.20 13.27
C ILE A 218 -8.70 -11.52 14.04
N PHE A 219 -9.76 -12.00 14.70
CA PHE A 219 -9.71 -13.25 15.46
C PHE A 219 -9.53 -14.47 14.56
N GLU A 220 -10.21 -14.50 13.41
CA GLU A 220 -10.02 -15.56 12.41
C GLU A 220 -8.61 -15.51 11.82
N ILE A 221 -8.06 -14.33 11.53
CA ILE A 221 -6.67 -14.19 11.08
C ILE A 221 -5.68 -14.72 12.14
N GLN A 222 -5.89 -14.39 13.42
CA GLN A 222 -5.07 -14.95 14.52
C GLN A 222 -5.14 -16.48 14.54
N ASN A 223 -6.35 -17.05 14.40
CA ASN A 223 -6.53 -18.49 14.33
C ASN A 223 -5.84 -19.11 13.12
N LEU A 224 -5.95 -18.50 11.94
CA LEU A 224 -5.32 -18.97 10.70
C LEU A 224 -3.80 -18.93 10.79
N ILE A 225 -3.21 -17.86 11.33
CA ILE A 225 -1.76 -17.76 11.55
C ILE A 225 -1.28 -18.84 12.52
N GLU A 226 -1.96 -19.00 13.65
CA GLU A 226 -1.59 -20.03 14.62
C GLU A 226 -1.76 -21.44 14.08
N THR A 227 -2.80 -21.68 13.28
CA THR A 227 -3.00 -22.96 12.56
C THR A 227 -1.87 -23.20 11.55
N ALA A 228 -1.39 -22.15 10.87
CA ALA A 228 -0.24 -22.24 9.98
C ALA A 228 1.02 -22.67 10.76
N TRP A 229 1.23 -22.11 11.95
CA TRP A 229 2.33 -22.50 12.84
C TRP A 229 2.23 -23.96 13.25
N ASP A 230 1.03 -24.43 13.60
CA ASP A 230 0.80 -25.83 13.99
C ASP A 230 1.02 -26.80 12.81
N ARG A 231 0.86 -26.31 11.56
CA ARG A 231 1.17 -27.04 10.31
C ARG A 231 2.64 -26.95 9.88
N GLY A 232 3.51 -26.31 10.66
CA GLY A 232 4.95 -26.23 10.38
C GLY A 232 5.41 -24.97 9.64
N TYR A 233 4.52 -24.03 9.33
CA TYR A 233 4.89 -22.75 8.68
C TYR A 233 5.31 -21.74 9.74
N ASN A 234 6.49 -21.10 9.62
CA ASN A 234 6.96 -20.08 10.57
C ASN A 234 6.79 -20.46 12.07
N VAL A 235 7.09 -21.71 12.44
CA VAL A 235 6.90 -22.23 13.81
C VAL A 235 7.55 -21.37 14.90
N ARG A 236 8.64 -20.67 14.55
CA ARG A 236 9.32 -19.73 15.45
C ARG A 236 8.42 -18.61 15.94
N GLY A 237 7.45 -18.15 15.13
CA GLY A 237 6.50 -17.11 15.52
C GLY A 237 5.72 -17.48 16.80
N ARG A 238 5.34 -18.76 16.96
CA ARG A 238 4.68 -19.25 18.19
C ARG A 238 5.59 -19.12 19.41
N ILE A 239 6.87 -19.48 19.26
CA ILE A 239 7.85 -19.45 20.35
C ILE A 239 8.17 -18.00 20.76
N GLU A 240 8.37 -17.13 19.78
CA GLU A 240 8.77 -15.74 20.01
C GLU A 240 7.64 -14.89 20.60
N THR A 241 6.39 -15.18 20.23
CA THR A 241 5.23 -14.40 20.68
C THR A 241 4.52 -15.03 21.88
N GLY A 242 4.69 -16.33 22.14
CA GLY A 242 3.87 -17.08 23.08
C GLY A 242 2.42 -17.29 22.62
N GLY A 243 2.14 -17.12 21.32
CA GLY A 243 0.79 -17.09 20.77
C GLY A 243 0.25 -15.67 20.60
N ILE A 244 -0.65 -15.48 19.63
CA ILE A 244 -1.23 -14.18 19.27
C ILE A 244 -2.75 -14.14 19.42
N LYS A 245 -3.43 -15.29 19.53
CA LYS A 245 -4.89 -15.36 19.74
C LYS A 245 -5.32 -14.52 20.94
N GLY A 246 -6.35 -13.70 20.75
CA GLY A 246 -6.90 -12.86 21.81
C GLY A 246 -5.99 -11.70 22.23
N THR A 247 -4.86 -11.46 21.56
CA THR A 247 -3.91 -10.38 21.91
C THR A 247 -3.89 -9.27 20.87
N ARG A 248 -3.23 -8.16 21.19
CA ARG A 248 -2.92 -7.07 20.25
C ARG A 248 -1.49 -7.17 19.70
N LYS A 249 -0.83 -8.32 19.83
CA LYS A 249 0.55 -8.52 19.37
C LYS A 249 0.66 -8.17 17.89
N TYR A 250 1.74 -7.47 17.57
CA TYR A 250 2.01 -7.08 16.20
C TYR A 250 2.40 -8.31 15.39
N ILE A 251 2.05 -8.28 14.11
CA ILE A 251 2.44 -9.29 13.14
C ILE A 251 3.13 -8.59 11.97
N GLY A 252 3.95 -9.33 11.24
CA GLY A 252 4.63 -8.82 10.06
C GLY A 252 4.52 -9.76 8.87
N THR A 253 5.46 -9.57 7.94
CA THR A 253 5.63 -10.39 6.74
C THR A 253 5.70 -11.89 7.03
N PRO A 254 6.40 -12.38 8.08
CA PRO A 254 6.48 -13.81 8.39
C PRO A 254 5.12 -14.44 8.71
N GLU A 255 4.25 -13.76 9.46
CA GLU A 255 2.91 -14.24 9.79
C GLU A 255 1.98 -14.21 8.58
N ALA A 256 2.04 -13.13 7.78
CA ALA A 256 1.28 -13.04 6.54
C ALA A 256 1.67 -14.16 5.56
N GLN A 257 2.97 -14.40 5.39
CA GLN A 257 3.49 -15.48 4.55
C GLN A 257 3.01 -16.85 5.07
N ALA A 258 3.13 -17.11 6.38
CA ALA A 258 2.69 -18.37 6.97
C ALA A 258 1.19 -18.63 6.70
N LEU A 259 0.34 -17.61 6.91
CA LEU A 259 -1.09 -17.70 6.62
C LEU A 259 -1.33 -18.07 5.16
N PHE A 260 -0.86 -17.27 4.20
CA PHE A 260 -1.16 -17.48 2.79
C PHE A 260 -0.59 -18.80 2.26
N SER A 261 0.68 -19.11 2.59
CA SER A 261 1.31 -20.38 2.19
C SER A 261 0.57 -21.60 2.77
N SER A 262 0.17 -21.57 4.04
CA SER A 262 -0.53 -22.71 4.67
C SER A 262 -1.93 -22.98 4.11
N MET A 263 -2.54 -21.98 3.47
CA MET A 263 -3.83 -22.07 2.79
C MET A 263 -3.68 -22.41 1.29
N GLY A 264 -2.45 -22.57 0.81
CA GLY A 264 -2.16 -22.91 -0.59
C GLY A 264 -2.17 -21.71 -1.54
N PHE A 265 -2.15 -20.47 -1.03
CA PHE A 265 -2.03 -19.27 -1.87
C PHE A 265 -0.55 -18.96 -2.12
N PRO A 266 -0.06 -19.02 -3.37
CA PRO A 266 1.33 -18.73 -3.68
C PRO A 266 1.68 -17.28 -3.33
N CYS A 267 2.78 -17.11 -2.60
CA CYS A 267 3.31 -15.80 -2.26
C CYS A 267 4.83 -15.83 -2.13
N SER A 268 5.46 -14.71 -2.42
CA SER A 268 6.90 -14.51 -2.29
C SER A 268 7.20 -13.32 -1.39
N VAL A 269 8.37 -13.34 -0.74
CA VAL A 269 8.82 -12.28 0.16
C VAL A 269 10.16 -11.74 -0.33
N GLN A 270 10.30 -10.43 -0.35
CA GLN A 270 11.54 -9.74 -0.69
C GLN A 270 11.89 -8.74 0.42
N ALA A 271 13.15 -8.78 0.88
CA ALA A 271 13.66 -7.87 1.88
C ALA A 271 14.63 -6.85 1.26
N PHE A 272 14.50 -5.59 1.64
CA PHE A 272 15.39 -4.51 1.26
C PHE A 272 16.05 -3.97 2.52
N ARG A 273 17.39 -3.94 2.57
CA ARG A 273 18.15 -3.38 3.71
C ARG A 273 19.31 -2.56 3.20
N THR A 274 19.46 -1.33 3.70
CA THR A 274 20.58 -0.47 3.31
C THR A 274 21.90 -1.14 3.71
N SER A 275 22.81 -1.31 2.75
CA SER A 275 24.19 -1.71 2.99
C SER A 275 25.14 -0.72 2.33
N ASN A 276 26.38 -0.65 2.81
CA ASN A 276 27.42 0.23 2.27
C ASN A 276 27.95 -0.24 0.90
N GLU A 277 27.61 -1.47 0.48
CA GLU A 277 28.10 -2.09 -0.75
C GLU A 277 27.18 -1.82 -1.96
N GLN A 278 25.98 -1.31 -1.72
CA GLN A 278 24.98 -1.08 -2.76
C GLN A 278 24.91 0.41 -3.13
N SER A 279 24.91 0.70 -4.43
CA SER A 279 24.79 2.07 -4.96
C SER A 279 23.45 2.73 -4.61
N ALA A 280 22.36 1.95 -4.57
CA ALA A 280 21.03 2.40 -4.19
C ALA A 280 20.67 1.99 -2.74
N ASN A 281 20.13 2.94 -1.97
CA ASN A 281 19.63 2.69 -0.63
C ASN A 281 18.39 1.75 -0.63
N ALA A 282 17.93 1.32 0.54
CA ALA A 282 16.79 0.40 0.64
C ALA A 282 15.51 0.92 -0.05
N ALA A 283 15.24 2.23 0.05
CA ALA A 283 14.07 2.86 -0.55
C ALA A 283 14.15 2.86 -2.09
N GLY A 284 15.30 3.20 -2.67
CA GLY A 284 15.51 3.17 -4.11
C GLY A 284 15.32 1.77 -4.71
N ARG A 285 15.85 0.73 -4.04
CA ARG A 285 15.65 -0.66 -4.48
C ARG A 285 14.21 -1.14 -4.31
N LEU A 286 13.53 -0.72 -3.25
CA LEU A 286 12.10 -0.97 -3.08
C LEU A 286 11.33 -0.35 -4.25
N LEU A 287 11.53 0.94 -4.53
CA LEU A 287 10.82 1.66 -5.59
C LEU A 287 11.03 0.99 -6.96
N GLN A 288 12.26 0.61 -7.30
CA GLN A 288 12.55 -0.11 -8.54
C GLN A 288 11.80 -1.44 -8.61
N ALA A 289 11.85 -2.26 -7.55
CA ALA A 289 11.17 -3.56 -7.54
C ALA A 289 9.63 -3.42 -7.67
N ILE A 290 9.04 -2.39 -7.08
CA ILE A 290 7.60 -2.11 -7.21
C ILE A 290 7.24 -1.63 -8.62
N GLU A 291 8.09 -0.81 -9.24
CA GLU A 291 7.93 -0.43 -10.64
C GLU A 291 7.97 -1.65 -11.55
N ASP A 292 9.00 -2.49 -11.42
CA ASP A 292 9.17 -3.71 -12.20
C ASP A 292 7.96 -4.65 -12.03
N TYR A 293 7.43 -4.78 -10.82
CA TYR A 293 6.22 -5.58 -10.55
C TYR A 293 5.03 -5.07 -11.35
N PHE A 294 4.70 -3.79 -11.26
CA PHE A 294 3.51 -3.26 -11.94
C PHE A 294 3.68 -3.15 -13.46
N GLN A 295 4.90 -2.91 -13.94
CA GLN A 295 5.19 -2.86 -15.36
C GLN A 295 4.85 -4.19 -16.07
N GLN A 296 5.08 -5.33 -15.41
CA GLN A 296 4.72 -6.65 -15.94
C GLN A 296 3.22 -6.80 -16.23
N GLY A 297 2.36 -6.15 -15.45
CA GLY A 297 0.90 -6.20 -15.60
C GLY A 297 0.33 -5.09 -16.48
N ALA A 298 1.18 -4.24 -17.06
CA ALA A 298 0.79 -3.04 -17.79
C ALA A 298 1.21 -3.04 -19.26
N ALA A 299 1.67 -4.17 -19.82
CA ALA A 299 2.24 -4.27 -21.17
C ALA A 299 1.37 -3.59 -22.25
N ASP A 300 0.05 -3.78 -22.19
CA ASP A 300 -0.90 -3.25 -23.19
C ASP A 300 -1.24 -1.77 -23.00
N CYS A 301 -0.78 -1.12 -21.93
CA CYS A 301 -1.14 0.26 -21.60
C CYS A 301 0.06 1.13 -21.21
N LEU A 302 1.29 0.76 -21.59
CA LEU A 302 2.50 1.53 -21.26
C LEU A 302 2.48 2.99 -21.76
N THR A 303 1.73 3.27 -22.84
CA THR A 303 1.55 4.62 -23.39
C THR A 303 0.55 5.47 -22.61
N HIS A 304 -0.27 4.87 -21.75
CA HIS A 304 -1.25 5.60 -20.95
C HIS A 304 -0.57 6.31 -19.78
N LYS A 305 -1.09 7.50 -19.46
CA LYS A 305 -0.67 8.24 -18.27
C LYS A 305 -0.93 7.45 -16.98
N VAL A 306 -2.09 6.80 -16.87
CA VAL A 306 -2.42 5.93 -15.73
C VAL A 306 -2.68 4.52 -16.24
N ARG A 307 -1.87 3.59 -15.75
CA ARG A 307 -1.76 2.21 -16.22
C ARG A 307 -2.41 1.29 -15.21
N SER A 308 -3.64 0.89 -15.50
CA SER A 308 -4.39 -0.04 -14.66
C SER A 308 -3.97 -1.47 -14.98
N THR A 309 -3.54 -2.21 -13.98
CA THR A 309 -3.15 -3.62 -14.11
C THR A 309 -4.23 -4.53 -13.51
N GLN A 310 -4.09 -5.84 -13.73
CA GLN A 310 -4.85 -6.86 -13.00
C GLN A 310 -4.05 -7.49 -11.86
N LEU A 311 -2.93 -6.87 -11.49
CA LEU A 311 -2.02 -7.42 -10.49
C LEU A 311 -2.58 -7.21 -9.07
N PRO A 312 -2.31 -8.14 -8.14
CA PRO A 312 -2.61 -7.98 -6.73
C PRO A 312 -2.01 -6.72 -6.10
N PRO A 313 -2.64 -6.18 -5.03
CA PRO A 313 -1.94 -5.27 -4.13
C PRO A 313 -0.82 -6.00 -3.35
N ILE A 314 0.10 -5.25 -2.75
CA ILE A 314 1.34 -5.80 -2.16
C ILE A 314 1.43 -5.41 -0.70
N TYR A 315 1.66 -6.36 0.20
CA TYR A 315 1.88 -6.05 1.62
C TYR A 315 3.28 -5.46 1.80
N LEU A 316 3.39 -4.32 2.48
CA LEU A 316 4.66 -3.66 2.81
C LEU A 316 4.83 -3.54 4.33
N GLN A 317 5.82 -4.23 4.86
CA GLN A 317 6.35 -4.03 6.20
C GLN A 317 7.45 -2.98 6.19
N ARG A 318 7.38 -2.06 7.15
CA ARG A 318 8.50 -1.20 7.56
C ARG A 318 8.60 -1.20 9.10
N PRO A 319 9.64 -0.60 9.69
CA PRO A 319 9.71 -0.45 11.14
C PRO A 319 8.41 0.16 11.71
N SER A 320 7.87 -0.44 12.76
CA SER A 320 6.68 -0.03 13.54
C SER A 320 5.33 0.04 12.84
N HIS A 321 5.24 -0.16 11.52
CA HIS A 321 3.96 -0.07 10.79
C HIS A 321 3.99 -0.88 9.49
N SER A 322 2.82 -1.29 9.02
CA SER A 322 2.66 -1.91 7.70
C SER A 322 1.51 -1.26 6.94
N VAL A 323 1.64 -1.24 5.62
CA VAL A 323 0.67 -0.69 4.68
C VAL A 323 0.53 -1.63 3.48
N THR A 324 -0.47 -1.39 2.65
CA THR A 324 -0.63 -2.13 1.39
C THR A 324 -0.32 -1.21 0.22
N ILE A 325 0.65 -1.56 -0.62
CA ILE A 325 0.94 -0.85 -1.87
C ILE A 325 -0.11 -1.22 -2.90
N VAL A 326 -0.72 -0.20 -3.51
CA VAL A 326 -1.76 -0.33 -4.54
C VAL A 326 -1.35 0.29 -5.86
N GLY A 327 -0.14 0.83 -5.95
CA GLY A 327 0.40 1.43 -7.16
C GLY A 327 1.67 2.22 -6.92
N MET A 328 2.11 2.89 -7.98
CA MET A 328 3.26 3.78 -7.97
C MET A 328 3.01 4.96 -8.90
N GLU A 329 3.51 6.13 -8.54
CA GLU A 329 3.43 7.35 -9.33
C GLU A 329 4.83 7.89 -9.61
N LYS A 330 5.13 8.15 -10.88
CA LYS A 330 6.28 8.94 -11.32
C LYS A 330 5.83 10.38 -11.57
N LEU A 331 6.54 11.32 -10.96
CA LEU A 331 6.34 12.75 -11.16
C LEU A 331 7.28 13.26 -12.26
N LYS A 332 6.87 14.35 -12.92
CA LYS A 332 7.62 14.97 -14.03
C LYS A 332 8.97 15.55 -13.63
N ASP A 333 9.19 15.79 -12.35
CA ASP A 333 10.47 16.23 -11.80
C ASP A 333 11.42 15.05 -11.48
N GLY A 334 10.99 13.83 -11.80
CA GLY A 334 11.76 12.60 -11.59
C GLY A 334 11.48 11.91 -10.25
N HIS A 335 10.79 12.56 -9.31
CA HIS A 335 10.46 11.93 -8.02
C HIS A 335 9.47 10.78 -8.18
N VAL A 336 9.59 9.79 -7.29
CA VAL A 336 8.74 8.60 -7.29
C VAL A 336 7.98 8.53 -5.97
N GLN A 337 6.72 8.13 -6.04
CA GLN A 337 5.87 7.94 -4.87
C GLN A 337 5.19 6.57 -4.93
N LEU A 338 5.14 5.88 -3.80
CA LEU A 338 4.23 4.75 -3.65
C LEU A 338 2.81 5.26 -3.45
N LEU A 339 1.84 4.56 -4.04
CA LEU A 339 0.43 4.70 -3.73
C LEU A 339 0.04 3.57 -2.78
N VAL A 340 -0.51 3.90 -1.62
CA VAL A 340 -0.75 2.95 -0.53
C VAL A 340 -2.14 3.07 0.07
N PHE A 341 -2.70 1.94 0.48
CA PHE A 341 -3.72 1.84 1.49
C PHE A 341 -3.04 1.78 2.86
N ASP A 342 -3.26 2.81 3.67
CA ASP A 342 -2.78 2.87 5.04
C ASP A 342 -3.93 2.53 5.99
N PRO A 343 -3.83 1.45 6.80
CA PRO A 343 -4.88 1.07 7.73
C PRO A 343 -5.27 2.16 8.74
N GLU A 344 -4.47 3.21 8.90
CA GLU A 344 -4.83 4.36 9.75
C GLU A 344 -5.81 5.34 9.08
N PHE A 345 -5.97 5.30 7.76
CA PHE A 345 -6.77 6.26 7.00
C PHE A 345 -8.22 5.82 6.78
N GLN A 346 -9.13 6.35 7.61
CA GLN A 346 -10.54 5.93 7.65
C GLN A 346 -11.46 6.64 6.62
N SER A 347 -10.99 7.70 5.94
CA SER A 347 -11.87 8.61 5.17
C SER A 347 -11.94 8.31 3.67
N SER A 348 -11.77 7.05 3.27
CA SER A 348 -11.69 6.69 1.84
C SER A 348 -13.02 6.76 1.09
N GLU A 349 -14.16 6.56 1.75
CA GLU A 349 -15.48 6.78 1.14
C GLU A 349 -15.67 8.25 0.73
N ALA A 350 -15.21 9.18 1.58
CA ALA A 350 -15.25 10.60 1.28
C ALA A 350 -14.36 10.95 0.09
N VAL A 351 -13.18 10.33 -0.02
CA VAL A 351 -12.31 10.51 -1.20
C VAL A 351 -13.02 10.03 -2.46
N THR A 352 -13.59 8.82 -2.43
CA THR A 352 -14.29 8.22 -3.56
C THR A 352 -15.46 9.11 -4.02
N SER A 353 -16.27 9.61 -3.08
CA SER A 353 -17.36 10.55 -3.37
C SER A 353 -16.87 11.89 -3.94
N LEU A 354 -15.76 12.42 -3.45
CA LEU A 354 -15.23 13.72 -3.88
C LEU A 354 -14.44 13.67 -5.17
N ALA A 355 -13.90 12.50 -5.54
CA ALA A 355 -13.13 12.27 -6.76
C ALA A 355 -14.00 12.52 -8.00
N THR A 356 -15.25 12.06 -8.01
CA THR A 356 -16.20 12.31 -9.11
C THR A 356 -16.48 13.79 -9.37
N LYS A 357 -16.25 14.64 -8.36
CA LYS A 357 -16.41 16.11 -8.41
C LYS A 357 -15.06 16.83 -8.61
N ALA A 358 -13.99 16.11 -8.93
CA ALA A 358 -12.69 16.69 -9.21
C ALA A 358 -12.66 17.23 -10.65
N THR A 359 -11.94 18.32 -10.86
CA THR A 359 -11.72 18.87 -12.20
C THR A 359 -10.29 19.34 -12.32
N ARG A 360 -9.73 19.27 -13.53
CA ARG A 360 -8.32 19.64 -13.81
C ARG A 360 -7.94 21.05 -13.34
N ARG A 361 -8.91 21.98 -13.28
CA ARG A 361 -8.67 23.37 -12.82
C ARG A 361 -8.38 23.47 -11.32
N ARG A 362 -8.76 22.45 -10.51
CA ARG A 362 -8.66 22.47 -9.04
C ARG A 362 -7.52 21.58 -8.53
N GLN A 363 -6.28 21.83 -8.97
CA GLN A 363 -5.11 21.01 -8.62
C GLN A 363 -4.89 20.86 -7.10
N ALA A 364 -5.08 21.93 -6.32
CA ALA A 364 -4.97 21.85 -4.85
C ALA A 364 -5.96 20.83 -4.23
N LYS A 365 -7.17 20.72 -4.76
CA LYS A 365 -8.17 19.73 -4.33
C LYS A 365 -7.73 18.32 -4.72
N ILE A 366 -7.24 18.13 -5.94
CA ILE A 366 -6.73 16.84 -6.42
C ILE A 366 -5.58 16.36 -5.53
N ASN A 367 -4.60 17.22 -5.27
CA ASN A 367 -3.46 16.90 -4.40
C ASN A 367 -3.91 16.53 -2.99
N ARG A 368 -4.84 17.28 -2.38
CA ARG A 368 -5.38 16.95 -1.06
C ARG A 368 -6.08 15.58 -1.02
N LEU A 369 -6.72 15.17 -2.11
CA LEU A 369 -7.39 13.86 -2.18
C LEU A 369 -6.41 12.70 -2.40
N LEU A 370 -5.30 12.94 -3.11
CA LEU A 370 -4.24 11.95 -3.34
C LEU A 370 -3.29 11.81 -2.15
N GLU A 371 -3.07 12.89 -1.40
CA GLU A 371 -2.08 12.96 -0.30
C GLU A 371 -2.15 11.80 0.70
N PRO A 372 -3.33 11.37 1.19
CA PRO A 372 -3.38 10.27 2.17
C PRO A 372 -2.80 8.95 1.64
N TYR A 373 -2.81 8.76 0.32
CA TYR A 373 -2.35 7.56 -0.37
C TYR A 373 -0.91 7.66 -0.83
N ARG A 374 -0.29 8.84 -0.88
CA ARG A 374 1.07 9.02 -1.37
C ARG A 374 2.11 8.79 -0.29
N ARG A 375 3.19 8.09 -0.61
CA ARG A 375 4.41 7.98 0.21
C ARG A 375 5.59 8.31 -0.70
N SER A 376 6.16 9.50 -0.54
CA SER A 376 7.30 9.95 -1.34
C SER A 376 8.55 9.14 -1.09
N ASP A 377 9.43 9.07 -2.08
CA ASP A 377 10.82 8.63 -1.96
C ASP A 377 11.52 9.19 -0.71
N THR A 378 11.49 10.51 -0.52
CA THR A 378 12.06 11.21 0.65
C THR A 378 11.47 10.78 1.99
N HIS A 379 10.20 10.38 2.02
CA HIS A 379 9.58 9.80 3.21
C HIS A 379 10.08 8.37 3.44
N LEU A 380 10.24 7.58 2.38
CA LEU A 380 10.71 6.20 2.45
C LEU A 380 12.19 6.10 2.85
N GLU A 381 13.04 7.05 2.44
CA GLU A 381 14.47 7.09 2.80
C GLU A 381 14.75 7.15 4.31
N ARG A 382 13.75 7.51 5.11
CA ARG A 382 13.84 7.50 6.59
C ARG A 382 13.97 6.10 7.16
N PHE A 383 13.60 5.07 6.41
CA PHE A 383 13.65 3.68 6.85
C PHE A 383 14.82 2.96 6.17
N LYS A 384 15.60 2.23 6.97
CA LYS A 384 16.78 1.49 6.48
C LYS A 384 16.44 0.09 5.97
N GLU A 385 15.20 -0.33 6.18
CA GLU A 385 14.77 -1.69 5.88
C GLU A 385 13.28 -1.76 5.56
N PHE A 386 12.95 -2.66 4.64
CA PHE A 386 11.61 -2.99 4.23
C PHE A 386 11.50 -4.49 3.97
N GLU A 387 10.31 -5.05 4.15
CA GLU A 387 9.95 -6.36 3.62
C GLU A 387 8.62 -6.24 2.89
N VAL A 388 8.54 -6.84 1.72
CA VAL A 388 7.30 -6.91 0.93
C VAL A 388 6.88 -8.35 0.75
N LEU A 389 5.57 -8.57 0.71
CA LEU A 389 4.97 -9.84 0.31
C LEU A 389 4.10 -9.61 -0.92
N TYR A 390 4.41 -10.37 -1.97
CA TYR A 390 3.66 -10.41 -3.22
C TYR A 390 2.79 -11.67 -3.23
N LEU A 391 1.52 -11.55 -3.64
CA LEU A 391 0.76 -12.70 -4.10
C LEU A 391 1.25 -13.07 -5.52
N THR A 392 1.56 -14.34 -5.74
CA THR A 392 2.11 -14.83 -7.01
C THR A 392 1.12 -15.77 -7.69
N LYS A 393 1.33 -16.03 -8.99
CA LYS A 393 0.60 -17.09 -9.69
C LYS A 393 1.21 -18.43 -9.31
N LYS A 394 0.40 -19.49 -9.33
CA LYS A 394 0.88 -20.87 -9.27
C LYS A 394 1.63 -21.13 -10.58
N GLU A 395 2.87 -21.63 -10.50
CA GLU A 395 3.55 -22.13 -11.69
C GLU A 395 2.70 -23.30 -12.25
N ALA A 396 2.39 -23.22 -13.54
CA ALA A 396 1.48 -24.14 -14.21
C ALA A 396 2.12 -25.51 -14.46
#